data_AF-R0N7D8-F1
#
_entry.id   AF-R0N7D8-F1
#
_cell.length_a   1.000
_cell.length_b   1.000
_cell.length_c   1.000
_cell.angle_alpha   90.00
_cell.angle_beta   90.00
_cell.angle_gamma   90.00
#
_symmetry.space_group_name_H-M   'P 1'
#
loop_
_entity.id
_entity.type
_entity.pdbx_description
1 polymer ?
#
loop_
_entity_poly.entity_id
_entity_poly.type
_entity_poly.pdbx_seq_one_letter_code
_entity_poly.pdbx_strand_id
1 'polypeptide(L)'
;MPWQAQESQLALLPQAQREQASSQLTQAKQELGKEEDKLKQAEQNLAQEKEKLEKHQQVLDDLAEPKYQVYNRQTMPGGQGYLMYSNASASIRAVGNIFPVVLYAVAAMVTFTTMTRFVDEERTHAGIFKALGYRSKDIIVKFLLYGLVAGTVGTALGSILGHYLLAGVISSVITKGMVVGETQIQFYWTYSLLALVLSWLASVLPAYLVARRELHDEAAQLLLPKPPVKGAEILLERIGFIWRSLSFTHKVTARNIFRYKQRMLMTIFGVAGSVALLFAGLGIQSSVAGVPSRQFQQIQQYQMIVSENLSATNQDKANLEEVLKGQAIQAYQKIYSKTLDKDFKGKAGLQTVTLMMTEKEDLTPFIHLQHHQQELTLKDGVVITAKLAQLAGVKVGQTLEIEGKELTVAAITENYVGHFIYMSQASYEQIYGQLPQANTYLVSLRDTSATSIERQAGLLMNQAAVSSVVQNASAIRLFDSVASSLNQTMTILVIVSVLLAIVILYNLTNINVAERIRELSTIKVLGFHNNEVTLYIYRETIVLSLVGIVLGLVSGFYLHQFLIQMISPATILFYPQVGWEVYVIPVAAVSIILTLLGFFVNHHLRKVDMLEALKSVE
;
A
#
# COMPACT_ATOMS: atom_id res chain seq x y z
N MET A 1 19.62 -2.21 -92.98
CA MET A 1 19.09 -2.70 -94.26
C MET A 1 18.31 -1.64 -95.10
N PRO A 2 17.69 -0.56 -94.57
CA PRO A 2 16.90 0.35 -95.43
C PRO A 2 17.71 1.42 -96.18
N TRP A 3 18.91 1.77 -95.69
CA TRP A 3 19.71 2.87 -96.25
C TRP A 3 20.42 2.55 -97.57
N GLN A 4 20.76 1.27 -97.81
CA GLN A 4 21.44 0.83 -99.05
C GLN A 4 20.55 1.02 -100.29
N ALA A 5 19.23 0.86 -100.16
CA ALA A 5 18.28 1.08 -101.25
C ALA A 5 18.13 2.57 -101.60
N GLN A 6 18.17 3.47 -100.61
CA GLN A 6 18.11 4.92 -100.82
C GLN A 6 19.42 5.47 -101.41
N GLU A 7 20.58 4.93 -101.02
CA GLU A 7 21.88 5.25 -101.63
C GLU A 7 21.96 4.85 -103.10
N SER A 8 21.37 3.71 -103.49
CA SER A 8 21.28 3.31 -104.90
C SER A 8 20.36 4.19 -105.75
N GLN A 9 19.33 4.81 -105.16
CA GLN A 9 18.44 5.75 -105.87
C GLN A 9 19.08 7.14 -106.06
N LEU A 10 19.95 7.56 -105.15
CA LEU A 10 20.72 8.82 -105.23
C LEU A 10 21.64 8.87 -106.47
N ALA A 11 22.16 7.74 -106.92
CA ALA A 11 23.07 7.64 -108.07
C ALA A 11 22.43 8.04 -109.43
N LEU A 12 21.09 8.12 -109.51
CA LEU A 12 20.33 8.41 -110.73
C LEU A 12 19.96 9.91 -110.90
N LEU A 13 20.23 10.75 -109.89
CA LEU A 13 19.88 12.18 -109.89
C LEU A 13 20.97 13.08 -110.50
N PRO A 14 20.65 14.25 -111.11
CA PRO A 14 21.63 15.25 -111.57
C PRO A 14 22.55 15.75 -110.45
N GLN A 15 23.80 16.13 -110.79
CA GLN A 15 24.91 16.35 -109.82
C GLN A 15 24.57 17.29 -108.65
N ALA A 16 23.91 18.43 -108.92
CA ALA A 16 23.53 19.39 -107.87
C ALA A 16 22.45 18.86 -106.90
N GLN A 17 21.50 18.07 -107.39
CA GLN A 17 20.45 17.46 -106.55
C GLN A 17 20.99 16.26 -105.74
N ARG A 18 22.01 15.58 -106.28
CA ARG A 18 22.66 14.44 -105.62
C ARG A 18 23.46 14.87 -104.39
N GLU A 19 24.16 16.00 -104.46
CA GLU A 19 24.89 16.56 -103.30
C GLU A 19 23.94 16.99 -102.18
N GLN A 20 22.85 17.68 -102.52
CA GLN A 20 21.84 18.10 -101.55
C GLN A 20 21.15 16.91 -100.86
N ALA A 21 20.74 15.91 -101.64
CA ALA A 21 20.06 14.73 -101.11
C ALA A 21 21.01 13.78 -100.34
N SER A 22 22.30 13.71 -100.71
CA SER A 22 23.34 12.99 -99.95
C SER A 22 23.62 13.68 -98.60
N SER A 23 23.67 15.01 -98.58
CA SER A 23 23.80 15.80 -97.35
C SER A 23 22.60 15.57 -96.41
N GLN A 24 21.38 15.59 -96.95
CA GLN A 24 20.15 15.28 -96.19
C GLN A 24 20.13 13.84 -95.66
N LEU A 25 20.57 12.86 -96.47
CA LEU A 25 20.67 11.46 -96.03
C LEU A 25 21.70 11.29 -94.90
N THR A 26 22.82 12.00 -94.97
CA THR A 26 23.87 11.97 -93.95
C THR A 26 23.38 12.61 -92.65
N GLN A 27 22.67 13.75 -92.73
CA GLN A 27 22.01 14.37 -91.59
C GLN A 27 20.96 13.45 -90.97
N ALA A 28 20.11 12.82 -91.78
CA ALA A 28 19.09 11.88 -91.31
C ALA A 28 19.70 10.64 -90.62
N LYS A 29 20.82 10.10 -91.12
CA LYS A 29 21.55 9.01 -90.44
C LYS A 29 22.15 9.47 -89.11
N GLN A 30 22.66 10.69 -89.05
CA GLN A 30 23.23 11.25 -87.82
C GLN A 30 22.14 11.55 -86.78
N GLU A 31 20.96 12.01 -87.21
CA GLU A 31 19.78 12.15 -86.36
C GLU A 31 19.24 10.80 -85.89
N LEU A 32 19.17 9.79 -86.76
CA LEU A 32 18.77 8.43 -86.38
C LEU A 32 19.73 7.85 -85.33
N GLY A 33 21.05 8.01 -85.51
CA GLY A 33 22.03 7.57 -84.52
C GLY A 33 21.87 8.26 -83.17
N LYS A 34 21.57 9.57 -83.16
CA LYS A 34 21.25 10.31 -81.93
C LYS A 34 19.96 9.81 -81.27
N GLU A 35 18.93 9.49 -82.05
CA GLU A 35 17.67 8.93 -81.52
C GLU A 35 17.84 7.48 -81.02
N GLU A 36 18.68 6.67 -81.66
CA GLU A 36 19.04 5.32 -81.18
C GLU A 36 19.82 5.37 -79.85
N ASP A 37 20.75 6.32 -79.71
CA ASP A 37 21.47 6.52 -78.45
C ASP A 37 20.55 7.04 -77.34
N LYS A 38 19.63 7.96 -77.65
CA LYS A 38 18.57 8.39 -76.72
C LYS A 38 17.65 7.24 -76.33
N LEU A 39 17.29 6.36 -77.26
CA LEU A 39 16.46 5.18 -77.00
C LEU A 39 17.17 4.24 -76.02
N LYS A 40 18.44 3.92 -76.25
CA LYS A 40 19.24 3.10 -75.32
C LYS A 40 19.34 3.72 -73.93
N GLN A 41 19.55 5.03 -73.86
CA GLN A 41 19.61 5.73 -72.58
C GLN A 41 18.25 5.75 -71.87
N ALA A 42 17.15 5.91 -72.61
CA ALA A 42 15.79 5.81 -72.09
C ALA A 42 15.46 4.39 -71.60
N GLU A 43 15.90 3.34 -72.32
CA GLU A 43 15.76 1.93 -71.90
C GLU A 43 16.53 1.64 -70.61
N GLN A 44 17.76 2.14 -70.49
CA GLN A 44 18.55 2.03 -69.25
C GLN A 44 17.89 2.75 -68.08
N ASN A 45 17.42 3.98 -68.28
CA ASN A 45 16.70 4.73 -67.25
C ASN A 45 15.41 4.02 -66.84
N LEU A 46 14.67 3.46 -67.80
CA LEU A 46 13.43 2.72 -67.53
C LEU A 46 13.69 1.43 -66.75
N ALA A 47 14.79 0.72 -67.02
CA ALA A 47 15.21 -0.43 -66.23
C ALA A 47 15.54 -0.04 -64.78
N GLN A 48 16.27 1.06 -64.57
CA GLN A 48 16.60 1.57 -63.23
C GLN A 48 15.34 2.03 -62.46
N GLU A 49 14.42 2.73 -63.12
CA GLU A 49 13.18 3.18 -62.49
C GLU A 49 12.25 2.00 -62.17
N LYS A 50 12.22 0.94 -62.99
CA LYS A 50 11.51 -0.31 -62.66
C LYS A 50 12.10 -0.99 -61.42
N GLU A 51 13.42 -1.08 -61.32
CA GLU A 51 14.07 -1.67 -60.14
C GLU A 51 13.78 -0.86 -58.87
N LYS A 52 13.79 0.48 -58.96
CA LYS A 52 13.37 1.35 -57.85
C LYS A 52 11.91 1.13 -57.47
N LEU A 53 11.02 1.01 -58.46
CA LEU A 53 9.59 0.80 -58.23
C LEU A 53 9.33 -0.54 -57.54
N GLU A 54 10.01 -1.62 -57.93
CA GLU A 54 9.95 -2.91 -57.24
C GLU A 54 10.44 -2.82 -55.79
N LYS A 55 11.55 -2.12 -55.53
CA LYS A 55 12.03 -1.86 -54.16
C LYS A 55 11.02 -1.06 -53.34
N HIS A 56 10.43 -0.01 -53.92
CA HIS A 56 9.42 0.79 -53.24
C HIS A 56 8.13 -0.01 -52.98
N GLN A 57 7.75 -0.90 -53.89
CA GLN A 57 6.61 -1.79 -53.70
C GLN A 57 6.87 -2.79 -52.56
N GLN A 58 8.05 -3.40 -52.49
CA GLN A 58 8.44 -4.25 -51.36
C GLN A 58 8.39 -3.49 -50.03
N VAL A 59 8.94 -2.27 -49.99
CA VAL A 59 8.84 -1.41 -48.80
C VAL A 59 7.39 -1.14 -48.42
N LEU A 60 6.51 -0.94 -49.41
CA LEU A 60 5.09 -0.68 -49.16
C LEU A 60 4.35 -1.92 -48.64
N ASP A 61 4.65 -3.10 -49.18
CA ASP A 61 4.07 -4.38 -48.77
C ASP A 61 4.56 -4.80 -47.37
N ASP A 62 5.78 -4.42 -46.99
CA ASP A 62 6.37 -4.67 -45.67
C ASP A 62 5.97 -3.63 -44.60
N LEU A 63 5.25 -2.56 -44.97
CA LEU A 63 4.77 -1.57 -44.00
C LEU A 63 3.69 -2.19 -43.10
N ALA A 64 4.01 -2.33 -41.82
CA ALA A 64 3.02 -2.71 -40.82
C ALA A 64 1.92 -1.64 -40.70
N GLU A 65 0.67 -2.09 -40.54
CA GLU A 65 -0.45 -1.19 -40.26
C GLU A 65 -0.17 -0.34 -39.01
N PRO A 66 -0.48 0.98 -39.06
CA PRO A 66 -0.26 1.86 -37.92
C PRO A 66 -1.16 1.46 -36.75
N LYS A 67 -0.54 1.06 -35.64
CA LYS A 67 -1.25 0.80 -34.38
C LYS A 67 -1.34 2.08 -33.56
N TYR A 68 -2.56 2.58 -33.37
CA TYR A 68 -2.80 3.70 -32.45
C TYR A 68 -2.84 3.19 -31.01
N GLN A 69 -1.94 3.69 -30.17
CA GLN A 69 -1.96 3.43 -28.73
C GLN A 69 -2.56 4.63 -28.01
N VAL A 70 -3.61 4.38 -27.23
CA VAL A 70 -4.24 5.40 -26.38
C VAL A 70 -3.74 5.21 -24.96
N TYR A 71 -2.99 6.19 -24.48
CA TYR A 71 -2.47 6.19 -23.12
C TYR A 71 -3.34 7.01 -22.19
N ASN A 72 -3.42 6.59 -20.94
CA ASN A 72 -3.88 7.45 -19.85
C ASN A 72 -2.69 7.87 -18.99
N ARG A 73 -2.93 8.66 -17.93
CA ARG A 73 -1.86 9.12 -17.02
C ARG A 73 -1.13 7.98 -16.29
N GLN A 74 -1.69 6.78 -16.26
CA GLN A 74 -1.11 5.59 -15.63
C GLN A 74 -0.31 4.74 -16.61
N THR A 75 -0.72 4.64 -17.87
CA THR A 75 -0.08 3.78 -18.88
C THR A 75 0.88 4.53 -19.81
N MET A 76 0.91 5.86 -19.77
CA MET A 76 1.77 6.68 -20.63
C MET A 76 3.27 6.45 -20.34
N PRO A 77 4.12 6.25 -21.37
CA PRO A 77 5.57 6.25 -21.22
C PRO A 77 6.07 7.53 -20.53
N GLY A 78 6.92 7.38 -19.51
CA GLY A 78 7.38 8.52 -18.70
C GLY A 78 6.39 9.01 -17.62
N GLY A 79 5.18 8.44 -17.52
CA GLY A 79 4.17 8.78 -16.51
C GLY A 79 4.48 8.34 -15.07
N GLN A 80 5.71 7.89 -14.79
CA GLN A 80 6.10 7.30 -13.50
C GLN A 80 5.91 8.26 -12.32
N GLY A 81 6.16 9.56 -12.49
CA GLY A 81 5.92 10.55 -11.45
C GLY A 81 4.44 10.62 -11.03
N TYR A 82 3.52 10.50 -11.98
CA TYR A 82 2.08 10.46 -11.68
C TYR A 82 1.70 9.16 -10.96
N LEU A 83 2.25 8.03 -11.38
CA LEU A 83 2.05 6.74 -10.70
C LEU A 83 2.58 6.76 -9.26
N MET A 84 3.77 7.33 -9.03
CA MET A 84 4.34 7.46 -7.69
C MET A 84 3.43 8.29 -6.78
N TYR A 85 3.01 9.47 -7.25
CA TYR A 85 2.10 10.32 -6.49
C TYR A 85 0.73 9.66 -6.25
N SER A 86 0.13 9.08 -7.30
CA SER A 86 -1.17 8.42 -7.23
C SER A 86 -1.14 7.22 -6.28
N ASN A 87 -0.12 6.36 -6.36
CA ASN A 87 0.00 5.17 -5.52
C ASN A 87 0.30 5.52 -4.07
N ALA A 88 1.19 6.48 -3.80
CA ALA A 88 1.48 6.95 -2.46
C ALA A 88 0.23 7.60 -1.82
N SER A 89 -0.45 8.48 -2.58
CA SER A 89 -1.68 9.13 -2.14
C SER A 89 -2.83 8.14 -1.90
N ALA A 90 -3.03 7.17 -2.80
CA ALA A 90 -4.06 6.14 -2.65
C ALA A 90 -3.81 5.26 -1.42
N SER A 91 -2.56 4.83 -1.21
CA SER A 91 -2.17 4.02 -0.04
C SER A 91 -2.44 4.79 1.26
N ILE A 92 -2.03 6.06 1.33
CA ILE A 92 -2.25 6.91 2.51
C ILE A 92 -3.73 7.24 2.72
N ARG A 93 -4.50 7.42 1.64
CA ARG A 93 -5.96 7.60 1.73
C ARG A 93 -6.64 6.37 2.32
N ALA A 94 -6.24 5.16 1.91
CA ALA A 94 -6.77 3.92 2.48
C ALA A 94 -6.48 3.84 3.99
N VAL A 95 -5.26 4.19 4.41
CA VAL A 95 -4.88 4.30 5.83
C VAL A 95 -5.76 5.31 6.55
N GLY A 96 -5.89 6.52 6.00
CA GLY A 96 -6.66 7.63 6.58
C GLY A 96 -8.16 7.34 6.68
N ASN A 97 -8.70 6.41 5.89
CA ASN A 97 -10.11 6.02 5.98
C ASN A 97 -10.37 4.97 7.07
N ILE A 98 -9.38 4.13 7.41
CA ILE A 98 -9.59 2.96 8.27
C ILE A 98 -9.08 3.21 9.70
N PHE A 99 -7.87 3.75 9.87
CA PHE A 99 -7.27 3.96 11.19
C PHE A 99 -8.11 4.86 12.10
N PRO A 100 -8.66 5.99 11.63
CA PRO A 100 -9.48 6.86 12.46
C PRO A 100 -10.73 6.17 13.00
N VAL A 101 -11.32 5.19 12.31
CA VAL A 101 -12.50 4.47 12.80
C VAL A 101 -12.19 3.73 14.09
N VAL A 102 -11.05 3.02 14.12
CA VAL A 102 -10.61 2.27 15.31
C VAL A 102 -10.19 3.23 16.43
N LEU A 103 -9.41 4.27 16.11
CA LEU A 103 -9.03 5.32 17.07
C LEU A 103 -10.27 5.97 17.70
N TYR A 104 -11.26 6.28 16.87
CA TYR A 104 -12.50 6.91 17.29
C TYR A 104 -13.31 6.00 18.20
N ALA A 105 -13.47 4.72 17.84
CA ALA A 105 -14.19 3.75 18.67
C ALA A 105 -13.57 3.61 20.07
N VAL A 106 -12.24 3.52 20.14
CA VAL A 106 -11.52 3.45 21.42
C VAL A 106 -11.67 4.75 22.21
N ALA A 107 -11.47 5.90 21.57
CA ALA A 107 -11.62 7.20 22.22
C ALA A 107 -13.05 7.43 22.73
N ALA A 108 -14.07 7.08 21.94
CA ALA A 108 -15.47 7.20 22.32
C ALA A 108 -15.81 6.35 23.54
N MET A 109 -15.31 5.10 23.59
CA MET A 109 -15.50 4.24 24.76
C MET A 109 -14.87 4.84 26.01
N VAL A 110 -13.67 5.42 25.89
CA VAL A 110 -12.96 6.05 27.02
C VAL A 110 -13.69 7.30 27.48
N THR A 111 -14.06 8.19 26.57
CA THR A 111 -14.86 9.39 26.89
C THR A 111 -16.19 8.99 27.56
N PHE A 112 -16.83 7.93 27.06
CA PHE A 112 -18.08 7.44 27.64
C PHE A 112 -17.93 7.07 29.11
N THR A 113 -16.86 6.36 29.42
CA THR A 113 -16.58 5.90 30.78
C THR A 113 -16.13 7.02 31.70
N THR A 114 -15.33 7.97 31.21
CA THR A 114 -14.94 9.16 31.96
C THR A 114 -16.17 10.01 32.31
N MET A 115 -17.10 10.20 31.37
CA MET A 115 -18.34 10.95 31.62
C MET A 115 -19.28 10.23 32.58
N THR A 116 -19.38 8.91 32.47
CA THR A 116 -20.14 8.09 33.45
C THR A 116 -19.58 8.27 34.85
N ARG A 117 -18.24 8.22 34.98
CA ARG A 117 -17.56 8.39 36.26
C ARG A 117 -17.72 9.80 36.83
N PHE A 118 -17.65 10.82 35.98
CA PHE A 118 -17.82 12.21 36.40
C PHE A 118 -19.19 12.45 37.04
N VAL A 119 -20.26 11.92 36.45
CA VAL A 119 -21.61 12.01 37.04
C VAL A 119 -21.67 11.27 38.39
N ASP A 120 -21.03 10.11 38.48
CA ASP A 120 -21.00 9.31 39.70
C ASP A 120 -20.23 9.97 40.85
N GLU A 121 -19.14 10.69 40.56
CA GLU A 121 -18.36 11.45 41.55
C GLU A 121 -19.12 12.66 42.08
N GLU A 122 -19.89 13.32 41.21
CA GLU A 122 -20.73 14.47 41.56
C GLU A 122 -22.10 14.08 42.14
N ARG A 123 -22.35 12.79 42.40
CA ARG A 123 -23.64 12.28 42.88
C ARG A 123 -24.08 12.93 44.18
N THR A 124 -23.17 13.10 45.15
CA THR A 124 -23.49 13.74 46.44
C THR A 124 -23.88 15.21 46.24
N HIS A 125 -23.16 15.94 45.38
CA HIS A 125 -23.50 17.32 45.02
C HIS A 125 -24.86 17.41 44.32
N ALA A 126 -25.18 16.47 43.43
CA ALA A 126 -26.49 16.37 42.81
C ALA A 126 -27.61 16.11 43.85
N GLY A 127 -27.34 15.29 44.87
CA GLY A 127 -28.22 15.08 46.02
C GLY A 127 -28.48 16.35 46.83
N ILE A 128 -27.43 17.15 47.09
CA ILE A 128 -27.55 18.47 47.76
C ILE A 128 -28.42 19.42 46.93
N PHE A 129 -28.18 19.55 45.62
CA PHE A 129 -29.02 20.39 44.77
C PHE A 129 -30.48 19.95 44.78
N LYS A 130 -30.74 18.63 44.73
CA LYS A 130 -32.11 18.09 44.80
C LYS A 130 -32.76 18.37 46.16
N ALA A 131 -32.01 18.29 47.25
CA ALA A 131 -32.48 18.65 48.60
C ALA A 131 -32.76 20.15 48.76
N LEU A 132 -32.00 21.00 48.08
CA LEU A 132 -32.23 22.46 48.01
C LEU A 132 -33.41 22.85 47.10
N GLY A 133 -34.10 21.88 46.48
CA GLY A 133 -35.30 22.11 45.68
C GLY A 133 -35.05 22.33 44.18
N TYR A 134 -33.83 22.12 43.68
CA TYR A 134 -33.57 22.14 42.23
C TYR A 134 -34.29 21.00 41.52
N ARG A 135 -34.80 21.25 40.31
CA ARG A 135 -35.45 20.21 39.52
C ARG A 135 -34.39 19.29 38.94
N SER A 136 -34.68 17.99 38.82
CA SER A 136 -33.75 17.02 38.22
C SER A 136 -33.27 17.42 36.82
N LYS A 137 -34.10 18.13 36.04
CA LYS A 137 -33.71 18.63 34.71
C LYS A 137 -32.57 19.65 34.79
N ASP A 138 -32.61 20.55 35.77
CA ASP A 138 -31.60 21.62 35.92
C ASP A 138 -30.24 21.03 36.32
N ILE A 139 -30.28 19.98 37.16
CA ILE A 139 -29.07 19.24 37.57
C ILE A 139 -28.50 18.44 36.40
N ILE A 140 -29.34 17.80 35.57
CA ILE A 140 -28.89 17.08 34.35
C ILE A 140 -28.19 18.04 33.39
N VAL A 141 -28.75 19.24 33.17
CA VAL A 141 -28.18 20.23 32.22
C VAL A 141 -26.74 20.60 32.57
N LYS A 142 -26.36 20.66 33.86
CA LYS A 142 -24.96 20.86 34.29
C LYS A 142 -24.02 19.84 33.63
N PHE A 143 -24.37 18.55 33.69
CA PHE A 143 -23.56 17.48 33.12
C PHE A 143 -23.55 17.49 31.59
N LEU A 144 -24.69 17.77 30.97
CA LEU A 144 -24.78 17.88 29.51
C LEU A 144 -23.94 19.03 28.96
N LEU A 145 -23.99 20.19 29.63
CA LEU A 145 -23.23 21.38 29.23
C LEU A 145 -21.73 21.12 29.36
N TYR A 146 -21.28 20.45 30.42
CA TYR A 146 -19.89 20.03 30.55
C TYR A 146 -19.46 19.12 29.39
N GLY A 147 -20.23 18.07 29.09
CA GLY A 147 -19.96 17.16 27.97
C GLY A 147 -19.94 17.86 26.60
N LEU A 148 -20.86 18.81 26.38
CA LEU A 148 -20.92 19.61 25.16
C LEU A 148 -19.71 20.54 25.01
N VAL A 149 -19.34 21.26 26.07
CA VAL A 149 -18.19 22.18 26.03
C VAL A 149 -16.89 21.40 25.86
N ALA A 150 -16.67 20.36 26.67
CA ALA A 150 -15.47 19.52 26.58
C ALA A 150 -15.35 18.86 25.20
N GLY A 151 -16.45 18.29 24.68
CA GLY A 151 -16.48 17.66 23.36
C GLY A 151 -16.23 18.66 22.23
N THR A 152 -16.83 19.86 22.31
CA THR A 152 -16.68 20.90 21.28
C THR A 152 -15.26 21.48 21.26
N VAL A 153 -14.70 21.80 22.42
CA VAL A 153 -13.33 22.34 22.52
C VAL A 153 -12.31 21.30 22.04
N GLY A 154 -12.47 20.04 22.47
CA GLY A 154 -11.62 18.94 22.04
C GLY A 154 -11.69 18.71 20.51
N THR A 155 -12.90 18.67 19.95
CA THR A 155 -13.08 18.53 18.50
C THR A 155 -12.57 19.74 17.72
N ALA A 156 -12.75 20.97 18.22
CA ALA A 156 -12.24 22.17 17.57
C ALA A 156 -10.71 22.16 17.48
N LEU A 157 -10.03 21.90 18.60
CA LEU A 157 -8.57 21.77 18.64
C LEU A 157 -8.09 20.60 17.76
N GLY A 158 -8.73 19.44 17.88
CA GLY A 158 -8.41 18.26 17.07
C GLY A 158 -8.61 18.50 15.58
N SER A 159 -9.66 19.23 15.18
CA SER A 159 -9.92 19.55 13.77
C SER A 159 -8.90 20.53 13.21
N ILE A 160 -8.46 21.53 13.98
CA ILE A 160 -7.40 22.47 13.58
C ILE A 160 -6.07 21.71 13.43
N LEU A 161 -5.69 20.90 14.43
CA LEU A 161 -4.47 20.10 14.38
C LEU A 161 -4.51 19.08 13.24
N GLY A 162 -5.65 18.44 12.99
CA GLY A 162 -5.83 17.46 11.91
C GLY A 162 -5.72 18.10 10.53
N HIS A 163 -6.44 19.20 10.29
CA HIS A 163 -6.49 19.84 8.98
C HIS A 163 -5.20 20.56 8.62
N TYR A 164 -4.51 21.19 9.57
CA TYR A 164 -3.33 22.01 9.26
C TYR A 164 -2.01 21.30 9.58
N LEU A 165 -1.88 20.74 10.79
CA LEU A 165 -0.62 20.14 11.22
C LEU A 165 -0.45 18.73 10.64
N LEU A 166 -1.42 17.83 10.86
CA LEU A 166 -1.30 16.45 10.39
C LEU A 166 -1.34 16.37 8.86
N ALA A 167 -2.26 17.09 8.21
CA ALA A 167 -2.32 17.13 6.74
C ALA A 167 -1.06 17.74 6.12
N GLY A 168 -0.50 18.80 6.71
CA GLY A 168 0.75 19.41 6.25
C GLY A 168 1.94 18.44 6.31
N VAL A 169 2.07 17.72 7.44
CA VAL A 169 3.11 16.70 7.60
C VAL A 169 2.91 15.57 6.59
N ILE A 170 1.72 14.98 6.49
CA ILE A 170 1.43 13.89 5.55
C ILE A 170 1.66 14.33 4.10
N SER A 171 1.24 15.54 3.75
CA SER A 171 1.46 16.09 2.41
C SER A 171 2.95 16.16 2.08
N SER A 172 3.76 16.69 3.01
CA SER A 172 5.22 16.79 2.81
C SER A 172 5.87 15.41 2.65
N VAL A 173 5.34 14.39 3.32
CA VAL A 173 5.82 12.99 3.24
C VAL A 173 5.51 12.37 1.89
N ILE A 174 4.36 12.70 1.28
CA ILE A 174 3.97 12.21 -0.06
C ILE A 174 4.78 12.89 -1.14
N THR A 175 4.92 14.22 -1.07
CA THR A 175 5.54 15.02 -2.14
C THR A 175 7.06 15.09 -2.04
N LYS A 176 7.65 14.52 -0.99
CA LYS A 176 9.11 14.50 -0.80
C LYS A 176 9.83 13.86 -1.98
N GLY A 177 10.71 14.63 -2.63
CA GLY A 177 11.47 14.16 -3.79
C GLY A 177 10.68 14.18 -5.11
N MET A 178 9.48 14.77 -5.12
CA MET A 178 8.69 14.99 -6.32
C MET A 178 8.73 16.47 -6.74
N VAL A 179 8.70 16.72 -8.05
CA VAL A 179 8.58 18.08 -8.60
C VAL A 179 7.10 18.44 -8.72
N VAL A 180 6.44 18.56 -7.57
CA VAL A 180 5.04 18.99 -7.46
C VAL A 180 4.97 20.25 -6.60
N GLY A 181 4.08 21.17 -6.96
CA GLY A 181 3.91 22.44 -6.25
C GLY A 181 3.40 22.27 -4.81
N GLU A 182 3.27 23.39 -4.11
CA GLU A 182 2.73 23.41 -2.75
C GLU A 182 1.31 22.84 -2.70
N THR A 183 1.05 21.98 -1.72
CA THR A 183 -0.27 21.36 -1.56
C THR A 183 -1.21 22.33 -0.86
N GLN A 184 -2.35 22.58 -1.50
CA GLN A 184 -3.40 23.43 -0.96
C GLN A 184 -4.14 22.69 0.17
N ILE A 185 -3.91 23.11 1.40
CA ILE A 185 -4.58 22.56 2.57
C ILE A 185 -5.96 23.19 2.68
N GLN A 186 -7.01 22.37 2.64
CA GLN A 186 -8.39 22.82 2.77
C GLN A 186 -9.02 22.35 4.08
N PHE A 187 -9.96 23.14 4.60
CA PHE A 187 -10.77 22.76 5.76
C PHE A 187 -12.01 21.99 5.31
N TYR A 188 -12.14 20.73 5.70
CA TYR A 188 -13.24 19.86 5.30
C TYR A 188 -14.36 19.88 6.35
N TRP A 189 -15.34 20.76 6.14
CA TRP A 189 -16.50 20.91 7.03
C TRP A 189 -17.25 19.61 7.31
N THR A 190 -17.40 18.74 6.31
CA THR A 190 -18.13 17.48 6.45
C THR A 190 -17.48 16.54 7.48
N TYR A 191 -16.15 16.37 7.42
CA TYR A 191 -15.42 15.54 8.37
C TYR A 191 -15.34 16.17 9.75
N SER A 192 -15.17 17.49 9.83
CA SER A 192 -15.21 18.22 11.11
C SER A 192 -16.57 18.11 11.80
N LEU A 193 -17.67 18.22 11.04
CA LEU A 193 -19.03 18.08 11.58
C LEU A 193 -19.30 16.64 12.02
N LEU A 194 -18.88 15.65 11.24
CA LEU A 194 -18.97 14.24 11.63
C LEU A 194 -18.22 13.99 12.95
N ALA A 195 -16.97 14.47 13.06
CA ALA A 195 -16.18 14.35 14.28
C ALA A 195 -16.85 15.04 15.48
N LEU A 196 -17.52 16.18 15.26
CA LEU A 196 -18.25 16.91 16.31
C LEU A 196 -19.47 16.14 16.80
N VAL A 197 -20.29 15.64 15.86
CA VAL A 197 -21.49 14.85 16.19
C VAL A 197 -21.10 13.59 16.95
N LEU A 198 -20.09 12.87 16.44
CA LEU A 198 -19.62 11.68 17.12
C LEU A 198 -19.09 12.03 18.52
N SER A 199 -18.29 13.11 18.65
CA SER A 199 -17.74 13.57 19.94
C SER A 199 -18.85 13.86 20.95
N TRP A 200 -19.90 14.55 20.55
CA TRP A 200 -21.08 14.79 21.38
C TRP A 200 -21.83 13.50 21.73
N LEU A 201 -21.95 12.56 20.80
CA LEU A 201 -22.52 11.25 21.12
C LEU A 201 -21.67 10.51 22.17
N ALA A 202 -20.35 10.65 22.15
CA ALA A 202 -19.47 10.02 23.13
C ALA A 202 -19.43 10.75 24.48
N SER A 203 -19.61 12.07 24.51
CA SER A 203 -19.51 12.87 25.75
C SER A 203 -20.85 13.17 26.43
N VAL A 204 -21.89 13.47 25.64
CA VAL A 204 -23.19 13.96 26.15
C VAL A 204 -24.16 12.82 26.45
N LEU A 205 -24.24 11.83 25.57
CA LEU A 205 -25.14 10.68 25.74
C LEU A 205 -24.90 9.92 27.07
N PRO A 206 -23.66 9.53 27.44
CA PRO A 206 -23.42 8.86 28.72
C PRO A 206 -23.79 9.73 29.91
N ALA A 207 -23.43 11.02 29.86
CA ALA A 207 -23.79 11.97 30.91
C ALA A 207 -25.31 12.05 31.09
N TYR A 208 -26.08 12.11 29.99
CA TYR A 208 -27.54 12.08 30.02
C TYR A 208 -28.10 10.79 30.62
N LEU A 209 -27.65 9.64 30.12
CA LEU A 209 -28.18 8.33 30.53
C LEU A 209 -27.94 8.07 32.01
N VAL A 210 -26.74 8.39 32.50
CA VAL A 210 -26.33 8.16 33.90
C VAL A 210 -26.99 9.19 34.81
N ALA A 211 -26.96 10.48 34.48
CA ALA A 211 -27.57 11.51 35.31
C ALA A 211 -29.10 11.32 35.42
N ARG A 212 -29.77 10.94 34.34
CA ARG A 212 -31.21 10.61 34.35
C ARG A 212 -31.51 9.42 35.27
N ARG A 213 -30.66 8.38 35.24
CA ARG A 213 -30.81 7.20 36.07
C ARG A 213 -30.59 7.53 37.55
N GLU A 214 -29.53 8.24 37.88
CA GLU A 214 -29.17 8.60 39.26
C GLU A 214 -30.20 9.58 39.86
N LEU A 215 -30.62 10.60 39.12
CA LEU A 215 -31.57 11.62 39.63
C LEU A 215 -33.02 11.13 39.72
N HIS A 216 -33.29 9.88 39.35
CA HIS A 216 -34.56 9.22 39.64
C HIS A 216 -34.71 8.94 41.14
N ASP A 217 -33.60 8.65 41.84
CA ASP A 217 -33.60 8.32 43.27
C ASP A 217 -33.88 9.54 44.16
N GLU A 218 -34.40 9.32 45.37
CA GLU A 218 -34.69 10.40 46.31
C GLU A 218 -33.42 11.11 46.83
N ALA A 219 -33.55 12.39 47.19
CA ALA A 219 -32.40 13.20 47.63
C ALA A 219 -31.67 12.58 48.83
N ALA A 220 -32.39 11.98 49.77
CA ALA A 220 -31.81 11.29 50.93
C ALA A 220 -30.95 10.08 50.53
N GLN A 221 -31.29 9.36 49.45
CA GLN A 221 -30.51 8.23 48.96
C GLN A 221 -29.27 8.66 48.17
N LEU A 222 -29.32 9.83 47.52
CA LEU A 222 -28.19 10.39 46.79
C LEU A 222 -27.08 10.90 47.71
N LEU A 223 -27.43 11.32 48.94
CA LEU A 223 -26.47 11.74 49.96
C LEU A 223 -25.74 10.55 50.61
N LEU A 224 -26.26 9.34 50.46
CA LEU A 224 -25.62 8.13 50.98
C LEU A 224 -24.61 7.56 49.97
N PRO A 225 -23.49 6.99 50.45
CA PRO A 225 -22.55 6.29 49.59
C PRO A 225 -23.26 5.15 48.86
N LYS A 226 -22.91 4.93 47.57
CA LYS A 226 -23.51 3.85 46.78
C LYS A 226 -23.34 2.51 47.51
N PRO A 227 -24.41 1.69 47.65
CA PRO A 227 -24.29 0.40 48.29
C PRO A 227 -23.33 -0.49 47.49
N PRO A 228 -22.50 -1.29 48.17
CA PRO A 228 -21.56 -2.18 47.50
C PRO A 228 -22.32 -3.20 46.62
N VAL A 229 -21.90 -3.37 45.37
CA VAL A 229 -22.49 -4.37 44.45
C VAL A 229 -22.41 -5.78 45.06
N LYS A 230 -23.43 -6.62 44.86
CA LYS A 230 -23.41 -8.01 45.37
C LYS A 230 -22.17 -8.77 44.85
N GLY A 231 -21.64 -9.70 45.67
CA GLY A 231 -20.50 -10.54 45.28
C GLY A 231 -20.80 -11.36 44.02
N ALA A 232 -19.80 -11.54 43.17
CA ALA A 232 -19.93 -12.31 41.94
C ALA A 232 -19.39 -13.74 42.12
N GLU A 233 -20.20 -14.73 41.73
CA GLU A 233 -19.71 -16.10 41.52
C GLU A 233 -18.97 -16.16 40.17
N ILE A 234 -17.80 -16.81 40.13
CA ILE A 234 -16.97 -16.93 38.93
C ILE A 234 -16.94 -18.38 38.44
N LEU A 235 -16.90 -18.57 37.12
CA LEU A 235 -16.65 -19.89 36.51
C LEU A 235 -15.31 -20.51 36.94
N LEU A 236 -14.30 -19.71 37.29
CA LEU A 236 -13.02 -20.19 37.81
C LEU A 236 -13.16 -20.97 39.13
N GLU A 237 -14.19 -20.71 39.92
CA GLU A 237 -14.46 -21.46 41.16
C GLU A 237 -14.84 -22.92 40.87
N ARG A 238 -15.35 -23.21 39.66
CA ARG A 238 -15.70 -24.56 39.21
C ARG A 238 -14.48 -25.36 38.74
N ILE A 239 -13.38 -24.69 38.40
CA ILE A 239 -12.13 -25.34 37.98
C ILE A 239 -11.22 -25.51 39.20
N GLY A 240 -11.48 -26.56 39.97
CA GLY A 240 -10.88 -26.77 41.29
C GLY A 240 -9.34 -26.81 41.34
N PHE A 241 -8.67 -27.25 40.27
CA PHE A 241 -7.20 -27.31 40.21
C PHE A 241 -6.56 -25.91 40.24
N ILE A 242 -7.09 -24.98 39.44
CA ILE A 242 -6.59 -23.59 39.35
C ILE A 242 -7.03 -22.80 40.59
N TRP A 243 -8.26 -23.00 41.07
CA TRP A 243 -8.77 -22.25 42.21
C TRP A 243 -8.04 -22.57 43.52
N ARG A 244 -7.61 -23.82 43.73
CA ARG A 244 -6.92 -24.23 44.96
C ARG A 244 -5.50 -23.65 45.07
N SER A 245 -4.79 -23.46 43.96
CA SER A 245 -3.42 -22.94 43.96
C SER A 245 -3.32 -21.42 44.18
N LEU A 246 -4.42 -20.68 43.99
CA LEU A 246 -4.45 -19.23 44.19
C LEU A 246 -4.48 -18.85 45.68
N SER A 247 -3.60 -17.92 46.07
CA SER A 247 -3.63 -17.33 47.41
C SER A 247 -4.90 -16.49 47.62
N PHE A 248 -5.24 -16.21 48.89
CA PHE A 248 -6.45 -15.46 49.25
C PHE A 248 -6.58 -14.13 48.48
N THR A 249 -5.48 -13.37 48.38
CA THR A 249 -5.48 -12.09 47.65
C THR A 249 -5.78 -12.26 46.17
N HIS A 250 -5.28 -13.30 45.51
CA HIS A 250 -5.58 -13.58 44.10
C HIS A 250 -7.03 -14.02 43.88
N LYS A 251 -7.61 -14.80 44.81
CA LYS A 251 -9.03 -15.18 44.77
C LYS A 251 -9.94 -13.96 44.90
N VAL A 252 -9.60 -13.03 45.79
CA VAL A 252 -10.34 -11.76 45.95
C VAL A 252 -10.22 -10.90 44.69
N THR A 253 -9.01 -10.73 44.14
CA THR A 253 -8.78 -10.02 42.86
C THR A 253 -9.64 -10.60 41.73
N ALA A 254 -9.66 -11.93 41.57
CA ALA A 254 -10.46 -12.58 40.54
C ALA A 254 -11.96 -12.28 40.72
N ARG A 255 -12.50 -12.41 41.94
CA ARG A 255 -13.92 -12.09 42.23
C ARG A 255 -14.25 -10.64 41.93
N ASN A 256 -13.32 -9.74 42.25
CA ASN A 256 -13.52 -8.32 42.10
C ASN A 256 -13.57 -7.88 40.64
N ILE A 257 -12.72 -8.46 39.78
CA ILE A 257 -12.74 -8.23 38.33
C ILE A 257 -14.13 -8.57 37.74
N PHE A 258 -14.69 -9.73 38.11
CA PHE A 258 -16.00 -10.16 37.60
C PHE A 258 -17.18 -9.47 38.28
N ARG A 259 -16.99 -8.88 39.46
CA ARG A 259 -17.96 -8.01 40.13
C ARG A 259 -18.18 -6.72 39.35
N TYR A 260 -17.13 -6.14 38.78
CA TYR A 260 -17.18 -4.87 38.03
C TYR A 260 -17.01 -5.05 36.51
N LYS A 261 -17.94 -5.79 35.88
CA LYS A 261 -17.84 -6.20 34.46
C LYS A 261 -17.67 -5.04 33.46
N GLN A 262 -18.32 -3.90 33.68
CA GLN A 262 -18.20 -2.74 32.79
C GLN A 262 -16.75 -2.22 32.74
N ARG A 263 -16.09 -2.15 33.89
CA ARG A 263 -14.70 -1.73 34.00
C ARG A 263 -13.74 -2.74 33.40
N MET A 264 -14.00 -4.02 33.67
CA MET A 264 -13.25 -5.12 33.07
C MET A 264 -13.26 -4.99 31.54
N LEU A 265 -14.43 -4.87 30.93
CA LEU A 265 -14.57 -4.74 29.48
C LEU A 265 -13.90 -3.46 28.95
N MET A 266 -14.12 -2.32 29.60
CA MET A 266 -13.48 -1.06 29.22
C MET A 266 -11.95 -1.17 29.22
N THR A 267 -11.36 -1.76 30.27
CA THR A 267 -9.90 -1.93 30.37
C THR A 267 -9.39 -2.81 29.25
N ILE A 268 -10.03 -3.96 29.07
CA ILE A 268 -9.64 -4.94 28.08
C ILE A 268 -9.73 -4.34 26.68
N PHE A 269 -10.86 -3.72 26.31
CA PHE A 269 -11.02 -3.13 24.98
C PHE A 269 -10.14 -1.89 24.76
N GLY A 270 -9.89 -1.10 25.81
CA GLY A 270 -9.02 0.07 25.72
C GLY A 270 -7.59 -0.33 25.42
N VAL A 271 -7.06 -1.28 26.20
CA VAL A 271 -5.70 -1.82 25.99
C VAL A 271 -5.63 -2.62 24.68
N ALA A 272 -6.62 -3.47 24.39
CA ALA A 272 -6.65 -4.24 23.16
C ALA A 272 -6.69 -3.35 21.92
N GLY A 273 -7.49 -2.28 21.93
CA GLY A 273 -7.58 -1.31 20.84
C GLY A 273 -6.26 -0.59 20.59
N SER A 274 -5.58 -0.12 21.65
CA SER A 274 -4.25 0.49 21.53
C SER A 274 -3.20 -0.49 21.01
N VAL A 275 -3.17 -1.73 21.51
CA VAL A 275 -2.23 -2.76 21.07
C VAL A 275 -2.51 -3.17 19.62
N ALA A 276 -3.78 -3.29 19.22
CA ALA A 276 -4.17 -3.63 17.86
C ALA A 276 -3.74 -2.55 16.86
N LEU A 277 -3.89 -1.27 17.23
CA LEU A 277 -3.44 -0.13 16.42
C LEU A 277 -1.93 -0.06 16.28
N LEU A 278 -1.19 -0.29 17.38
CA LEU A 278 0.27 -0.36 17.35
C LEU A 278 0.75 -1.52 16.47
N PHE A 279 0.14 -2.70 16.65
CA PHE A 279 0.43 -3.87 15.83
C PHE A 279 0.16 -3.60 14.35
N ALA A 280 -0.99 -3.01 14.01
CA ALA A 280 -1.34 -2.70 12.64
C ALA A 280 -0.35 -1.73 11.98
N GLY A 281 0.03 -0.65 12.68
CA GLY A 281 1.00 0.33 12.18
C GLY A 281 2.39 -0.29 11.95
N LEU A 282 2.92 -0.98 12.96
CA LEU A 282 4.22 -1.66 12.87
C LEU A 282 4.20 -2.82 11.86
N GLY A 283 3.07 -3.53 11.76
CA GLY A 283 2.86 -4.63 10.83
C GLY A 283 2.95 -4.16 9.39
N ILE A 284 2.34 -3.02 9.05
CA ILE A 284 2.46 -2.42 7.71
C ILE A 284 3.91 -2.03 7.43
N GLN A 285 4.62 -1.40 8.38
CA GLN A 285 6.04 -1.07 8.21
C GLN A 285 6.90 -2.31 7.94
N SER A 286 6.70 -3.37 8.71
CA SER A 286 7.40 -4.65 8.55
C SER A 286 7.09 -5.33 7.20
N SER A 287 5.83 -5.23 6.74
CA SER A 287 5.36 -5.84 5.49
C SER A 287 5.97 -5.23 4.22
N VAL A 288 6.46 -4.00 4.34
CA VAL A 288 7.01 -3.21 3.23
C VAL A 288 8.53 -3.27 3.19
N ALA A 289 9.21 -3.32 4.34
CA ALA A 289 10.66 -3.19 4.46
C ALA A 289 11.48 -4.24 3.69
N GLY A 290 10.96 -5.47 3.55
CA GLY A 290 11.69 -6.59 2.92
C GLY A 290 11.38 -6.83 1.44
N VAL A 291 10.52 -6.02 0.82
CA VAL A 291 10.06 -6.28 -0.55
C VAL A 291 11.14 -6.02 -1.61
N PRO A 292 11.92 -4.91 -1.59
CA PRO A 292 12.91 -4.65 -2.65
C PRO A 292 13.98 -5.74 -2.76
N SER A 293 14.49 -6.24 -1.64
CA SER A 293 15.49 -7.32 -1.63
C SER A 293 14.90 -8.62 -2.16
N ARG A 294 13.70 -9.01 -1.73
CA ARG A 294 13.04 -10.21 -2.25
C ARG A 294 12.71 -10.08 -3.74
N GLN A 295 12.14 -8.96 -4.16
CA GLN A 295 11.74 -8.76 -5.56
C GLN A 295 12.94 -8.69 -6.50
N PHE A 296 13.97 -7.89 -6.19
CA PHE A 296 15.03 -7.53 -7.14
C PHE A 296 16.40 -8.18 -6.86
N GLN A 297 16.52 -9.00 -5.81
CA GLN A 297 17.71 -9.81 -5.55
C GLN A 297 17.43 -11.32 -5.53
N GLN A 298 16.21 -11.73 -5.16
CA GLN A 298 15.84 -13.16 -5.10
C GLN A 298 14.97 -13.58 -6.29
N ILE A 299 13.92 -12.82 -6.63
CA ILE A 299 12.98 -13.18 -7.70
C ILE A 299 13.49 -12.71 -9.07
N GLN A 300 13.69 -11.41 -9.28
CA GLN A 300 14.16 -10.82 -10.54
C GLN A 300 15.61 -10.39 -10.41
N GLN A 301 16.53 -11.21 -10.91
CA GLN A 301 17.98 -10.98 -10.80
C GLN A 301 18.58 -10.26 -12.02
N TYR A 302 17.82 -10.05 -13.09
CA TYR A 302 18.21 -9.14 -14.16
C TYR A 302 18.14 -7.67 -13.70
N GLN A 303 18.89 -6.78 -14.36
CA GLN A 303 18.84 -5.34 -14.07
C GLN A 303 18.07 -4.58 -15.15
N MET A 304 18.07 -5.08 -16.38
CA MET A 304 17.46 -4.42 -17.53
C MET A 304 16.72 -5.40 -18.44
N ILE A 305 15.63 -4.93 -19.01
CA ILE A 305 14.94 -5.52 -20.15
C ILE A 305 15.23 -4.64 -21.36
N VAL A 306 15.86 -5.21 -22.39
CA VAL A 306 16.22 -4.51 -23.63
C VAL A 306 15.33 -5.04 -24.74
N SER A 307 14.41 -4.21 -25.23
CA SER A 307 13.52 -4.58 -26.34
C SER A 307 14.21 -4.29 -27.67
N GLU A 308 14.25 -5.29 -28.54
CA GLU A 308 14.85 -5.21 -29.88
C GLU A 308 13.91 -4.45 -30.83
N ASN A 309 14.50 -3.56 -31.63
CA ASN A 309 13.82 -2.93 -32.76
C ASN A 309 13.69 -3.94 -33.90
N LEU A 310 12.47 -4.42 -34.13
CA LEU A 310 12.18 -5.44 -35.15
C LEU A 310 12.50 -4.99 -36.57
N SER A 311 12.49 -3.68 -36.84
CA SER A 311 12.80 -3.09 -38.14
C SER A 311 14.30 -2.82 -38.35
N ALA A 312 15.15 -3.09 -37.35
CA ALA A 312 16.59 -2.88 -37.47
C ALA A 312 17.24 -3.91 -38.40
N THR A 313 18.34 -3.53 -39.05
CA THR A 313 19.04 -4.42 -39.97
C THR A 313 19.71 -5.57 -39.22
N ASN A 314 19.97 -6.68 -39.92
CA ASN A 314 20.72 -7.81 -39.33
C ASN A 314 22.10 -7.38 -38.81
N GLN A 315 22.73 -6.38 -39.45
CA GLN A 315 24.00 -5.82 -38.99
C GLN A 315 23.84 -5.08 -37.64
N ASP A 316 22.77 -4.28 -37.49
CA ASP A 316 22.50 -3.58 -36.23
C ASP A 316 22.24 -4.57 -35.09
N LYS A 317 21.53 -5.67 -35.38
CA LYS A 317 21.27 -6.74 -34.40
C LYS A 317 22.56 -7.45 -33.98
N ALA A 318 23.45 -7.75 -34.95
CA ALA A 318 24.76 -8.32 -34.66
C ALA A 318 25.63 -7.37 -33.81
N ASN A 319 25.59 -6.07 -34.09
CA ASN A 319 26.30 -5.06 -33.30
C ASN A 319 25.80 -5.02 -31.85
N LEU A 320 24.48 -5.10 -31.65
CA LEU A 320 23.89 -5.17 -30.31
C LEU A 320 24.36 -6.42 -29.54
N GLU A 321 24.44 -7.58 -30.19
CA GLU A 321 24.95 -8.80 -29.56
C GLU A 321 26.43 -8.66 -29.13
N GLU A 322 27.26 -7.98 -29.91
CA GLU A 322 28.65 -7.67 -29.52
C GLU A 322 28.71 -6.74 -28.30
N VAL A 323 27.82 -5.74 -28.21
CA VAL A 323 27.71 -4.87 -27.03
C VAL A 323 27.28 -5.68 -25.79
N LEU A 324 26.37 -6.64 -25.95
CA LEU A 324 25.92 -7.52 -24.87
C LEU A 324 26.99 -8.52 -24.39
N LYS A 325 28.00 -8.82 -25.21
CA LYS A 325 29.18 -9.60 -24.80
C LYS A 325 30.24 -8.77 -24.06
N GLY A 326 30.02 -7.47 -23.90
CA GLY A 326 30.95 -6.55 -23.24
C GLY A 326 31.22 -6.89 -21.76
N GLN A 327 32.34 -6.39 -21.23
CA GLN A 327 32.82 -6.71 -19.87
C GLN A 327 31.89 -6.28 -18.72
N ALA A 328 30.99 -5.32 -18.95
CA ALA A 328 30.04 -4.86 -17.94
C ALA A 328 28.87 -5.86 -17.73
N ILE A 329 28.59 -6.67 -18.74
CA ILE A 329 27.48 -7.62 -18.77
C ILE A 329 27.94 -8.92 -18.10
N GLN A 330 27.16 -9.41 -17.13
CA GLN A 330 27.41 -10.69 -16.48
C GLN A 330 26.82 -11.84 -17.29
N ALA A 331 25.56 -11.70 -17.70
CA ALA A 331 24.82 -12.67 -18.47
C ALA A 331 23.68 -11.98 -19.23
N TYR A 332 23.29 -12.55 -20.36
CA TYR A 332 22.08 -12.13 -21.08
C TYR A 332 21.33 -13.33 -21.64
N GLN A 333 20.01 -13.21 -21.80
CA GLN A 333 19.17 -14.22 -22.43
C GLN A 333 18.14 -13.56 -23.32
N LYS A 334 18.00 -14.06 -24.55
CA LYS A 334 16.96 -13.63 -25.49
C LYS A 334 15.67 -14.40 -25.22
N ILE A 335 14.57 -13.68 -25.11
CA ILE A 335 13.21 -14.19 -24.89
C ILE A 335 12.22 -13.43 -25.78
N TYR A 336 11.00 -13.95 -25.87
CA TYR A 336 9.89 -13.16 -26.38
C TYR A 336 9.21 -12.43 -25.22
N SER A 337 9.00 -11.13 -25.36
CA SER A 337 8.22 -10.33 -24.43
C SER A 337 7.23 -9.45 -25.16
N LYS A 338 6.03 -9.32 -24.58
CA LYS A 338 4.99 -8.43 -25.06
C LYS A 338 4.31 -7.75 -23.88
N THR A 339 4.20 -6.44 -23.97
CA THR A 339 3.44 -5.65 -23.00
C THR A 339 2.06 -5.36 -23.56
N LEU A 340 1.03 -5.57 -22.74
CA LEU A 340 -0.36 -5.29 -23.07
C LEU A 340 -1.05 -4.62 -21.88
N ASP A 341 -2.07 -3.83 -22.16
CA ASP A 341 -2.90 -3.23 -21.11
C ASP A 341 -4.21 -4.03 -20.97
N LYS A 342 -4.51 -4.44 -19.73
CA LYS A 342 -5.77 -5.10 -19.38
C LYS A 342 -6.58 -4.20 -18.44
N ASP A 343 -7.82 -3.92 -18.80
CA ASP A 343 -8.75 -3.19 -17.94
C ASP A 343 -9.41 -4.15 -16.93
N PHE A 344 -9.07 -3.97 -15.64
CA PHE A 344 -9.73 -4.64 -14.52
C PHE A 344 -10.87 -3.77 -14.01
N LYS A 345 -11.97 -3.74 -14.78
CA LYS A 345 -13.18 -2.94 -14.52
C LYS A 345 -13.66 -3.09 -13.07
N GLY A 346 -13.93 -1.96 -12.42
CA GLY A 346 -14.44 -1.90 -11.04
C GLY A 346 -13.43 -2.27 -9.95
N LYS A 347 -12.18 -2.58 -10.30
CA LYS A 347 -11.10 -2.89 -9.33
C LYS A 347 -9.93 -1.93 -9.49
N ALA A 348 -9.09 -2.16 -10.49
CA ALA A 348 -7.81 -1.45 -10.67
C ALA A 348 -7.74 -0.62 -11.95
N GLY A 349 -8.77 -0.69 -12.82
CA GLY A 349 -8.74 -0.05 -14.13
C GLY A 349 -7.69 -0.67 -15.06
N LEU A 350 -7.19 0.12 -16.01
CA LEU A 350 -6.12 -0.27 -16.93
C LEU A 350 -4.82 -0.56 -16.17
N GLN A 351 -4.35 -1.79 -16.30
CA GLN A 351 -3.08 -2.24 -15.76
C GLN A 351 -2.22 -2.83 -16.87
N THR A 352 -0.94 -2.49 -16.85
CA THR A 352 0.04 -3.04 -17.77
C THR A 352 0.46 -4.44 -17.31
N VAL A 353 0.34 -5.40 -18.21
CA VAL A 353 0.72 -6.81 -18.02
C VAL A 353 1.83 -7.15 -19.01
N THR A 354 2.92 -7.73 -18.52
CA THR A 354 4.03 -8.18 -19.35
C THR A 354 3.97 -9.69 -19.51
N LEU A 355 3.76 -10.15 -20.74
CA LEU A 355 3.84 -11.55 -21.12
C LEU A 355 5.29 -11.85 -21.50
N MET A 356 5.87 -12.88 -20.91
CA MET A 356 7.21 -13.40 -21.22
C MET A 356 7.12 -14.86 -21.62
N MET A 357 7.73 -15.19 -22.75
CA MET A 357 7.82 -16.55 -23.28
C MET A 357 9.28 -16.94 -23.49
N THR A 358 9.63 -18.15 -23.07
CA THR A 358 10.96 -18.72 -23.21
C THR A 358 10.89 -20.14 -23.78
N GLU A 359 11.95 -20.55 -24.48
CA GLU A 359 12.12 -21.91 -25.00
C GLU A 359 12.43 -22.94 -23.91
N LYS A 360 12.89 -22.47 -22.73
CA LYS A 360 13.23 -23.30 -21.58
C LYS A 360 12.01 -23.60 -20.70
N GLU A 361 12.15 -24.58 -19.80
CA GLU A 361 11.15 -24.85 -18.76
C GLU A 361 11.22 -23.88 -17.57
N ASP A 362 12.23 -23.00 -17.53
CA ASP A 362 12.43 -21.99 -16.50
C ASP A 362 13.12 -20.72 -17.07
N LEU A 363 13.22 -19.68 -16.24
CA LEU A 363 13.87 -18.41 -16.58
C LEU A 363 15.15 -18.17 -15.75
N THR A 364 15.71 -19.22 -15.16
CA THR A 364 16.90 -19.12 -14.32
C THR A 364 18.14 -18.84 -15.19
N PRO A 365 19.12 -18.05 -14.70
CA PRO A 365 19.17 -17.39 -13.38
C PRO A 365 18.47 -16.02 -13.33
N PHE A 366 17.81 -15.57 -14.40
CA PHE A 366 17.28 -14.19 -14.48
C PHE A 366 16.01 -13.98 -13.66
N ILE A 367 15.12 -14.97 -13.65
CA ILE A 367 13.85 -14.94 -12.92
C ILE A 367 13.65 -16.29 -12.22
N HIS A 368 13.51 -16.25 -10.89
CA HIS A 368 13.19 -17.42 -10.06
C HIS A 368 11.69 -17.45 -9.82
N LEU A 369 11.01 -18.44 -10.42
CA LEU A 369 9.58 -18.66 -10.22
C LEU A 369 9.39 -19.55 -9.00
N GLN A 370 8.74 -19.02 -7.96
CA GLN A 370 8.55 -19.74 -6.71
C GLN A 370 7.23 -19.39 -6.03
N HIS A 371 6.71 -20.34 -5.25
CA HIS A 371 5.59 -20.12 -4.35
C HIS A 371 5.87 -20.79 -3.01
N HIS A 372 5.93 -20.02 -1.92
CA HIS A 372 6.22 -20.52 -0.58
C HIS A 372 7.50 -21.39 -0.53
N GLN A 373 8.58 -20.91 -1.14
CA GLN A 373 9.88 -21.60 -1.24
C GLN A 373 9.90 -22.86 -2.14
N GLN A 374 8.80 -23.19 -2.82
CA GLN A 374 8.78 -24.25 -3.83
C GLN A 374 9.03 -23.64 -5.21
N GLU A 375 9.99 -24.20 -5.94
CA GLU A 375 10.29 -23.81 -7.32
C GLU A 375 9.16 -24.23 -8.27
N LEU A 376 8.87 -23.37 -9.25
CA LEU A 376 7.83 -23.58 -10.26
C LEU A 376 8.45 -23.71 -11.65
N THR A 377 7.88 -24.58 -12.49
CA THR A 377 8.32 -24.81 -13.87
C THR A 377 7.23 -24.46 -14.88
N LEU A 378 7.62 -24.12 -16.11
CA LEU A 378 6.75 -23.69 -17.22
C LEU A 378 6.29 -24.87 -18.12
N LYS A 379 5.72 -25.93 -17.55
CA LYS A 379 5.36 -27.14 -18.33
C LYS A 379 3.98 -27.06 -19.00
N ASP A 380 2.92 -26.95 -18.20
CA ASP A 380 1.55 -27.13 -18.70
C ASP A 380 0.67 -25.90 -18.40
N GLY A 381 0.66 -24.92 -19.30
CA GLY A 381 -0.12 -23.69 -19.16
C GLY A 381 0.72 -22.47 -18.79
N VAL A 382 0.14 -21.52 -18.05
CA VAL A 382 0.78 -20.23 -17.75
C VAL A 382 0.99 -20.03 -16.25
N VAL A 383 2.11 -19.42 -15.88
CA VAL A 383 2.41 -19.00 -14.52
C VAL A 383 2.18 -17.51 -14.41
N ILE A 384 1.29 -17.08 -13.52
CA ILE A 384 0.94 -15.66 -13.36
C ILE A 384 1.41 -15.13 -12.00
N THR A 385 1.62 -13.83 -11.89
CA THR A 385 1.98 -13.22 -10.60
C THR A 385 0.81 -13.20 -9.62
N ALA A 386 1.11 -13.35 -8.33
CA ALA A 386 0.10 -13.34 -7.26
C ALA A 386 -0.81 -12.11 -7.27
N LYS A 387 -0.26 -10.91 -7.53
CA LYS A 387 -1.08 -9.69 -7.62
C LYS A 387 -2.00 -9.70 -8.84
N LEU A 388 -1.53 -10.20 -9.98
CA LEU A 388 -2.35 -10.33 -11.19
C LEU A 388 -3.51 -11.31 -10.95
N ALA A 389 -3.25 -12.43 -10.30
CA ALA A 389 -4.27 -13.40 -9.89
C ALA A 389 -5.32 -12.77 -8.96
N GLN A 390 -4.90 -11.95 -7.98
CA GLN A 390 -5.80 -11.24 -7.06
C GLN A 390 -6.71 -10.24 -7.81
N LEU A 391 -6.15 -9.47 -8.76
CA LEU A 391 -6.92 -8.50 -9.54
C LEU A 391 -7.91 -9.20 -10.48
N ALA A 392 -7.47 -10.24 -11.17
CA ALA A 392 -8.32 -11.05 -12.05
C ALA A 392 -9.37 -11.85 -11.27
N GLY A 393 -9.10 -12.20 -10.01
CA GLY A 393 -9.97 -13.07 -9.21
C GLY A 393 -9.88 -14.54 -9.62
N VAL A 394 -8.74 -14.95 -10.19
CA VAL A 394 -8.50 -16.31 -10.68
C VAL A 394 -7.60 -17.09 -9.71
N LYS A 395 -7.79 -18.41 -9.67
CA LYS A 395 -6.98 -19.37 -8.90
C LYS A 395 -6.28 -20.35 -9.87
N VAL A 396 -5.37 -21.15 -9.33
CA VAL A 396 -4.76 -22.27 -10.06
C VAL A 396 -5.85 -23.18 -10.62
N GLY A 397 -5.71 -23.57 -11.89
CA GLY A 397 -6.66 -24.37 -12.67
C GLY A 397 -7.78 -23.57 -13.34
N GLN A 398 -7.91 -22.28 -13.08
CA GLN A 398 -8.89 -21.42 -13.76
C GLN A 398 -8.28 -20.71 -14.98
N THR A 399 -9.13 -20.11 -15.82
CA THR A 399 -8.70 -19.40 -17.03
C THR A 399 -8.63 -17.89 -16.80
N LEU A 400 -7.62 -17.25 -17.40
CA LEU A 400 -7.45 -15.81 -17.47
C LEU A 400 -7.59 -15.36 -18.91
N GLU A 401 -8.51 -14.44 -19.19
CA GLU A 401 -8.71 -13.92 -20.54
C GLU A 401 -7.73 -12.77 -20.86
N ILE A 402 -6.85 -12.95 -21.84
CA ILE A 402 -5.91 -11.95 -22.36
C ILE A 402 -6.05 -11.87 -23.87
N GLU A 403 -6.30 -10.66 -24.40
CA GLU A 403 -6.47 -10.42 -25.86
C GLU A 403 -7.50 -11.36 -26.54
N GLY A 404 -8.60 -11.69 -25.84
CA GLY A 404 -9.62 -12.61 -26.36
C GLY A 404 -9.21 -14.09 -26.39
N LYS A 405 -8.08 -14.44 -25.78
CA LYS A 405 -7.62 -15.82 -25.57
C LYS A 405 -7.76 -16.21 -24.11
N GLU A 406 -8.13 -17.46 -23.87
CA GLU A 406 -8.19 -18.04 -22.52
C GLU A 406 -6.86 -18.71 -22.17
N LEU A 407 -6.21 -18.25 -21.10
CA LEU A 407 -4.95 -18.79 -20.61
C LEU A 407 -5.22 -19.60 -19.34
N THR A 408 -4.96 -20.91 -19.37
CA THR A 408 -5.11 -21.77 -18.19
C THR A 408 -3.99 -21.52 -17.19
N VAL A 409 -4.34 -21.12 -15.98
CA VAL A 409 -3.40 -20.81 -14.90
C VAL A 409 -2.86 -22.09 -14.29
N ALA A 410 -1.62 -22.43 -14.61
CA ALA A 410 -0.92 -23.60 -14.11
C ALA A 410 -0.41 -23.41 -12.68
N ALA A 411 0.15 -22.22 -12.41
CA ALA A 411 0.64 -21.86 -11.09
C ALA A 411 0.59 -20.34 -10.88
N ILE A 412 0.72 -19.93 -9.61
CA ILE A 412 0.80 -18.53 -9.21
C ILE A 412 2.14 -18.31 -8.52
N THR A 413 3.00 -17.49 -9.12
CA THR A 413 4.33 -17.18 -8.56
C THR A 413 4.27 -15.97 -7.62
N GLU A 414 5.12 -16.00 -6.59
CA GLU A 414 5.44 -14.81 -5.81
C GLU A 414 6.05 -13.74 -6.72
N ASN A 415 5.53 -12.52 -6.61
CA ASN A 415 6.04 -11.33 -7.27
C ASN A 415 5.39 -10.10 -6.62
N TYR A 416 6.21 -9.17 -6.18
CA TYR A 416 5.78 -8.04 -5.36
C TYR A 416 5.57 -6.76 -6.16
N VAL A 417 6.15 -6.64 -7.36
CA VAL A 417 6.04 -5.44 -8.19
C VAL A 417 5.72 -5.83 -9.63
N GLY A 418 4.65 -5.26 -10.18
CA GLY A 418 4.21 -5.47 -11.56
C GLY A 418 3.38 -6.73 -11.80
N HIS A 419 2.91 -6.88 -13.03
CA HIS A 419 2.07 -7.98 -13.48
C HIS A 419 2.77 -8.73 -14.60
N PHE A 420 3.03 -10.01 -14.38
CA PHE A 420 3.72 -10.85 -15.36
C PHE A 420 2.92 -12.13 -15.62
N ILE A 421 2.99 -12.57 -16.88
CA ILE A 421 2.53 -13.88 -17.33
C ILE A 421 3.75 -14.58 -17.93
N TYR A 422 4.13 -15.71 -17.38
CA TYR A 422 5.24 -16.53 -17.84
C TYR A 422 4.70 -17.80 -18.49
N MET A 423 5.25 -18.18 -19.64
CA MET A 423 4.89 -19.43 -20.31
C MET A 423 6.05 -19.98 -21.13
N SER A 424 6.03 -21.29 -21.38
CA SER A 424 6.94 -21.91 -22.34
C SER A 424 6.49 -21.64 -23.77
N GLN A 425 7.41 -21.86 -24.70
CA GLN A 425 7.14 -21.85 -26.13
C GLN A 425 5.99 -22.79 -26.52
N ALA A 426 5.95 -24.00 -25.94
CA ALA A 426 4.89 -24.99 -26.19
C ALA A 426 3.51 -24.48 -25.75
N SER A 427 3.41 -23.91 -24.54
CA SER A 427 2.16 -23.28 -24.07
C SER A 427 1.74 -22.12 -24.97
N TYR A 428 2.68 -21.29 -25.42
CA TYR A 428 2.38 -20.17 -26.31
C TYR A 428 1.80 -20.64 -27.65
N GLU A 429 2.44 -21.63 -28.28
CA GLU A 429 1.98 -22.20 -29.55
C GLU A 429 0.58 -22.81 -29.42
N GLN A 430 0.30 -23.51 -28.32
CA GLN A 430 -1.02 -24.07 -28.05
C GLN A 430 -2.12 -23.00 -27.94
N ILE A 431 -1.82 -21.83 -27.35
CA ILE A 431 -2.79 -20.76 -27.11
C ILE A 431 -2.98 -19.86 -28.34
N TYR A 432 -1.88 -19.50 -29.02
CA TYR A 432 -1.87 -18.51 -30.08
C TYR A 432 -1.76 -19.11 -31.50
N GLY A 433 -1.36 -20.38 -31.63
CA GLY A 433 -1.22 -21.09 -32.91
C GLY A 433 -0.04 -20.66 -33.77
N GLN A 434 0.78 -19.71 -33.30
CA GLN A 434 1.95 -19.20 -33.99
C GLN A 434 3.06 -18.88 -33.00
N LEU A 435 4.31 -19.03 -33.45
CA LEU A 435 5.50 -18.76 -32.65
C LEU A 435 6.15 -17.43 -33.06
N PRO A 436 6.16 -16.41 -32.18
CA PRO A 436 6.83 -15.16 -32.47
C PRO A 436 8.33 -15.31 -32.30
N GLN A 437 9.10 -14.53 -33.07
CA GLN A 437 10.55 -14.44 -32.86
C GLN A 437 10.87 -13.74 -31.53
N ALA A 438 11.91 -14.23 -30.86
CA ALA A 438 12.43 -13.60 -29.65
C ALA A 438 12.87 -12.16 -29.94
N ASN A 439 12.40 -11.22 -29.14
CA ASN A 439 12.51 -9.78 -29.40
C ASN A 439 13.05 -8.99 -28.20
N THR A 440 13.46 -9.66 -27.13
CA THR A 440 13.81 -9.01 -25.86
C THR A 440 14.99 -9.70 -25.22
N TYR A 441 15.94 -8.93 -24.70
CA TYR A 441 17.04 -9.45 -23.90
C TYR A 441 16.82 -9.14 -22.41
N LEU A 442 16.85 -10.18 -21.57
CA LEU A 442 17.08 -10.03 -20.14
C LEU A 442 18.58 -9.84 -19.93
N VAL A 443 18.98 -8.79 -19.23
CA VAL A 443 20.39 -8.43 -19.06
C VAL A 443 20.73 -8.30 -17.58
N SER A 444 21.74 -9.05 -17.15
CA SER A 444 22.35 -8.95 -15.82
C SER A 444 23.71 -8.27 -15.90
N LEU A 445 23.98 -7.35 -14.97
CA LEU A 445 25.21 -6.58 -14.87
C LEU A 445 26.10 -7.09 -13.75
N ARG A 446 27.42 -7.01 -13.95
CA ARG A 446 28.40 -7.32 -12.89
C ARG A 446 28.37 -6.27 -11.77
N ASP A 447 28.19 -5.01 -12.14
CA ASP A 447 28.00 -3.89 -11.21
C ASP A 447 26.53 -3.45 -11.23
N THR A 448 25.83 -3.73 -10.13
CA THR A 448 24.39 -3.47 -9.93
C THR A 448 24.11 -2.11 -9.28
N SER A 449 25.10 -1.22 -9.18
CA SER A 449 24.90 0.15 -8.72
C SER A 449 23.97 0.93 -9.67
N ALA A 450 23.17 1.83 -9.11
CA ALA A 450 22.21 2.63 -9.89
C ALA A 450 22.88 3.43 -11.00
N THR A 451 24.08 3.98 -10.75
CA THR A 451 24.87 4.74 -11.73
C THR A 451 25.41 3.85 -12.86
N SER A 452 25.81 2.62 -12.56
CA SER A 452 26.21 1.64 -13.58
C SER A 452 25.04 1.21 -14.45
N ILE A 453 23.89 0.91 -13.83
CA ILE A 453 22.66 0.55 -14.54
C ILE A 453 22.22 1.69 -15.48
N GLU A 454 22.27 2.93 -15.01
CA GLU A 454 21.89 4.10 -15.82
C GLU A 454 22.81 4.31 -17.02
N ARG A 455 24.12 4.26 -16.79
CA ARG A 455 25.13 4.36 -17.86
C ARG A 455 24.97 3.25 -18.90
N GLN A 456 24.84 2.00 -18.48
CA GLN A 456 24.71 0.88 -19.40
C GLN A 456 23.38 0.91 -20.16
N ALA A 457 22.29 1.33 -19.52
CA ALA A 457 21.01 1.52 -20.20
C ALA A 457 21.10 2.59 -21.28
N GLY A 458 21.79 3.71 -21.03
CA GLY A 458 22.03 4.74 -22.03
C GLY A 458 22.83 4.22 -23.23
N LEU A 459 23.88 3.43 -22.99
CA LEU A 459 24.67 2.80 -24.05
C LEU A 459 23.86 1.84 -24.92
N LEU A 460 22.99 1.03 -24.29
CA LEU A 460 22.10 0.09 -24.98
C LEU A 460 21.01 0.82 -25.76
N MET A 461 20.38 1.84 -25.16
CA MET A 461 19.33 2.63 -25.82
C MET A 461 19.83 3.39 -27.06
N ASN A 462 21.12 3.73 -27.11
CA ASN A 462 21.74 4.37 -28.27
C ASN A 462 22.01 3.41 -29.44
N GLN A 463 21.80 2.09 -29.30
CA GLN A 463 21.96 1.14 -30.39
C GLN A 463 20.74 1.18 -31.32
N ALA A 464 20.96 1.20 -32.64
CA ALA A 464 19.87 1.22 -33.63
C ALA A 464 18.92 0.01 -33.53
N ALA A 465 19.45 -1.12 -33.06
CA ALA A 465 18.70 -2.35 -32.82
C ALA A 465 17.90 -2.36 -31.51
N VAL A 466 17.88 -1.28 -30.72
CA VAL A 466 17.15 -1.20 -29.45
C VAL A 466 16.00 -0.21 -29.57
N SER A 467 14.78 -0.66 -29.27
CA SER A 467 13.59 0.20 -29.26
C SER A 467 13.33 0.80 -27.88
N SER A 468 13.64 0.07 -26.81
CA SER A 468 13.44 0.54 -25.43
C SER A 468 14.31 -0.23 -24.43
N VAL A 469 14.66 0.43 -23.33
CA VAL A 469 15.32 -0.18 -22.18
C VAL A 469 14.50 0.10 -20.92
N VAL A 470 14.10 -0.95 -20.21
CA VAL A 470 13.38 -0.85 -18.92
C VAL A 470 14.31 -1.32 -17.80
N GLN A 471 14.51 -0.46 -16.80
CA GLN A 471 15.39 -0.72 -15.67
C GLN A 471 14.60 -1.12 -14.42
N ASN A 472 15.10 -2.11 -13.68
CA ASN A 472 14.54 -2.44 -12.36
C ASN A 472 14.75 -1.30 -11.35
N ALA A 473 15.81 -0.49 -11.50
CA ALA A 473 16.05 0.69 -10.66
C ALA A 473 14.87 1.67 -10.62
N SER A 474 14.13 1.83 -11.72
CA SER A 474 12.93 2.68 -11.76
C SER A 474 11.77 2.09 -10.94
N ALA A 475 11.58 0.76 -11.01
CA ALA A 475 10.58 0.07 -10.21
C ALA A 475 10.93 0.08 -8.71
N ILE A 476 12.22 -0.06 -8.37
CA ILE A 476 12.75 0.10 -7.01
C ILE A 476 12.42 1.50 -6.47
N ARG A 477 12.74 2.57 -7.22
CA ARG A 477 12.43 3.96 -6.80
C ARG A 477 10.94 4.19 -6.57
N LEU A 478 10.08 3.63 -7.44
CA LEU A 478 8.63 3.72 -7.28
C LEU A 478 8.18 3.02 -6.00
N PHE A 479 8.69 1.81 -5.76
CA PHE A 479 8.38 1.07 -4.53
C PHE A 479 8.89 1.81 -3.29
N ASP A 480 10.15 2.24 -3.28
CA ASP A 480 10.79 2.93 -2.16
C ASP A 480 10.07 4.23 -1.80
N SER A 481 9.56 4.96 -2.80
CA SER A 481 8.74 6.15 -2.57
C SER A 481 7.45 5.80 -1.82
N VAL A 482 6.68 4.82 -2.32
CA VAL A 482 5.44 4.36 -1.66
C VAL A 482 5.76 3.83 -0.26
N ALA A 483 6.82 3.04 -0.14
CA ALA A 483 7.26 2.42 1.10
C ALA A 483 7.68 3.44 2.16
N SER A 484 8.52 4.41 1.77
CA SER A 484 9.00 5.47 2.65
C SER A 484 7.85 6.37 3.11
N SER A 485 6.94 6.75 2.22
CA SER A 485 5.77 7.56 2.57
C SER A 485 4.82 6.82 3.51
N LEU A 486 4.58 5.52 3.28
CA LEU A 486 3.82 4.68 4.21
C LEU A 486 4.54 4.53 5.55
N ASN A 487 5.84 4.26 5.55
CA ASN A 487 6.62 4.08 6.76
C ASN A 487 6.57 5.33 7.65
N GLN A 488 6.78 6.51 7.08
CA GLN A 488 6.69 7.78 7.80
C GLN A 488 5.28 8.07 8.30
N THR A 489 4.25 7.79 7.49
CA THR A 489 2.85 7.96 7.90
C THR A 489 2.48 7.00 9.05
N MET A 490 2.93 5.74 8.98
CA MET A 490 2.73 4.76 10.04
C MET A 490 3.46 5.14 11.32
N THR A 491 4.67 5.71 11.25
CA THR A 491 5.39 6.20 12.44
C THR A 491 4.56 7.24 13.19
N ILE A 492 3.93 8.17 12.47
CA ILE A 492 3.05 9.17 13.08
C ILE A 492 1.86 8.50 13.77
N LEU A 493 1.22 7.52 13.12
CA LEU A 493 0.08 6.79 13.69
C LEU A 493 0.46 5.91 14.87
N VAL A 494 1.65 5.31 14.87
CA VAL A 494 2.22 4.56 15.99
C VAL A 494 2.41 5.50 17.19
N ILE A 495 2.99 6.69 16.99
CA ILE A 495 3.13 7.69 18.05
C ILE A 495 1.77 8.07 18.63
N VAL A 496 0.78 8.36 17.78
CA VAL A 496 -0.59 8.68 18.21
C VAL A 496 -1.22 7.52 18.98
N SER A 497 -0.96 6.27 18.57
CA SER A 497 -1.47 5.07 19.25
C SER A 497 -0.83 4.86 20.62
N VAL A 498 0.46 5.16 20.78
CA VAL A 498 1.14 5.16 22.08
C VAL A 498 0.56 6.26 22.98
N LEU A 499 0.39 7.48 22.46
CA LEU A 499 -0.23 8.58 23.21
C LEU A 499 -1.64 8.21 23.68
N LEU A 500 -2.43 7.58 22.81
CA LEU A 500 -3.75 7.08 23.17
C LEU A 500 -3.66 6.03 24.29
N ALA A 501 -2.73 5.07 24.20
CA ALA A 501 -2.52 4.08 25.25
C ALA A 501 -2.19 4.73 26.61
N ILE A 502 -1.34 5.76 26.62
CA ILE A 502 -0.99 6.53 27.82
C ILE A 502 -2.25 7.16 28.43
N VAL A 503 -3.05 7.87 27.63
CA VAL A 503 -4.27 8.54 28.11
C VAL A 503 -5.25 7.53 28.69
N ILE A 504 -5.44 6.38 28.03
CA ILE A 504 -6.35 5.32 28.48
C ILE A 504 -5.90 4.74 29.82
N LEU A 505 -4.64 4.31 29.89
CA LEU A 505 -4.10 3.67 31.08
C LEU A 505 -4.03 4.64 32.25
N TYR A 506 -3.70 5.91 31.99
CA TYR A 506 -3.73 6.98 32.99
C TYR A 506 -5.14 7.16 33.55
N ASN A 507 -6.14 7.35 32.70
CA ASN A 507 -7.52 7.55 33.13
C ASN A 507 -8.04 6.35 33.92
N LEU A 508 -7.79 5.14 33.44
CA LEU A 508 -8.22 3.93 34.11
C LEU A 508 -7.55 3.77 35.49
N THR A 509 -6.26 4.07 35.57
CA THR A 509 -5.51 4.04 36.83
C THR A 509 -6.06 5.05 37.81
N ASN A 510 -6.32 6.28 37.37
CA ASN A 510 -6.86 7.34 38.22
C ASN A 510 -8.24 6.96 38.78
N ILE A 511 -9.13 6.43 37.94
CA ILE A 511 -10.45 5.94 38.35
C ILE A 511 -10.31 4.82 39.41
N ASN A 512 -9.42 3.85 39.17
CA ASN A 512 -9.19 2.74 40.11
C ASN A 512 -8.67 3.21 41.48
N VAL A 513 -7.80 4.21 41.50
CA VAL A 513 -7.26 4.79 42.75
C VAL A 513 -8.34 5.60 43.47
N ALA A 514 -9.07 6.46 42.75
CA ALA A 514 -10.09 7.34 43.34
C ALA A 514 -11.21 6.56 44.03
N GLU A 515 -11.68 5.47 43.44
CA GLU A 515 -12.77 4.67 44.02
C GLU A 515 -12.35 3.84 45.23
N ARG A 516 -11.07 3.46 45.31
CA ARG A 516 -10.54 2.62 46.39
C ARG A 516 -9.75 3.41 47.43
N ILE A 517 -9.70 4.74 47.32
CA ILE A 517 -8.88 5.56 48.20
C ILE A 517 -9.14 5.29 49.69
N ARG A 518 -10.41 5.08 50.07
CA ARG A 518 -10.80 4.73 51.45
C ARG A 518 -10.34 3.33 51.87
N GLU A 519 -10.46 2.35 50.97
CA GLU A 519 -9.95 0.99 51.20
C GLU A 519 -8.42 1.03 51.39
N LEU A 520 -7.71 1.80 50.56
CA LEU A 520 -6.25 1.96 50.66
C LEU A 520 -5.82 2.63 51.96
N SER A 521 -6.50 3.70 52.37
CA SER A 521 -6.22 4.38 53.64
C SER A 521 -6.43 3.44 54.82
N THR A 522 -7.48 2.61 54.79
CA THR A 522 -7.73 1.60 55.83
C THR A 522 -6.61 0.54 55.87
N ILE A 523 -6.21 0.00 54.71
CA ILE A 523 -5.17 -1.02 54.61
C ILE A 523 -3.80 -0.47 55.09
N LYS A 524 -3.51 0.80 54.78
CA LYS A 524 -2.25 1.44 55.17
C LYS A 524 -2.23 1.79 56.67
N VAL A 525 -3.37 2.11 57.29
CA VAL A 525 -3.52 2.23 58.76
C VAL A 525 -3.30 0.88 59.46
N LEU A 526 -3.66 -0.24 58.81
CA LEU A 526 -3.40 -1.59 59.30
C LEU A 526 -1.92 -2.03 59.18
N GLY A 527 -1.02 -1.13 58.74
CA GLY A 527 0.43 -1.37 58.73
C GLY A 527 1.00 -1.90 57.42
N PHE A 528 0.23 -1.93 56.32
CA PHE A 528 0.75 -2.33 55.02
C PHE A 528 1.72 -1.29 54.44
N HIS A 529 2.76 -1.77 53.76
CA HIS A 529 3.75 -0.91 53.11
C HIS A 529 3.18 -0.26 51.85
N ASN A 530 3.64 0.94 51.49
CA ASN A 530 3.18 1.67 50.30
C ASN A 530 3.25 0.85 49.00
N ASN A 531 4.26 -0.02 48.86
CA ASN A 531 4.41 -0.89 47.70
C ASN A 531 3.37 -2.03 47.69
N GLU A 532 3.00 -2.56 48.86
CA GLU A 532 1.97 -3.59 48.99
C GLU A 532 0.59 -3.02 48.66
N VAL A 533 0.31 -1.79 49.14
CA VAL A 533 -0.91 -1.03 48.84
C VAL A 533 -1.01 -0.72 47.34
N THR A 534 0.09 -0.28 46.73
CA THR A 534 0.13 0.01 45.28
C THR A 534 -0.12 -1.27 44.47
N LEU A 535 0.57 -2.36 44.80
CA LEU A 535 0.44 -3.63 44.09
C LEU A 535 -0.95 -4.24 44.24
N TYR A 536 -1.60 -4.05 45.40
CA TYR A 536 -2.97 -4.52 45.64
C TYR A 536 -3.96 -3.98 44.61
N ILE A 537 -3.89 -2.69 44.27
CA ILE A 537 -4.71 -2.09 43.21
C ILE A 537 -4.24 -2.50 41.83
N TYR A 538 -2.93 -2.43 41.59
CA TYR A 538 -2.37 -2.62 40.26
C TYR A 538 -2.52 -4.04 39.73
N ARG A 539 -2.69 -5.05 40.60
CA ARG A 539 -2.92 -6.44 40.19
C ARG A 539 -4.09 -6.58 39.22
N GLU A 540 -5.21 -5.90 39.46
CA GLU A 540 -6.35 -5.96 38.55
C GLU A 540 -6.01 -5.33 37.20
N THR A 541 -5.44 -4.13 37.22
CA THR A 541 -5.01 -3.42 35.99
C THR A 541 -4.01 -4.25 35.19
N ILE A 542 -3.03 -4.88 35.84
CA ILE A 542 -2.03 -5.73 35.18
C ILE A 542 -2.69 -6.95 34.54
N VAL A 543 -3.55 -7.68 35.28
CA VAL A 543 -4.23 -8.87 34.75
C VAL A 543 -5.12 -8.52 33.57
N LEU A 544 -5.91 -7.45 33.69
CA LEU A 544 -6.79 -6.99 32.62
C LEU A 544 -6.00 -6.47 31.41
N SER A 545 -4.87 -5.79 31.64
CA SER A 545 -4.01 -5.33 30.55
C SER A 545 -3.33 -6.50 29.86
N LEU A 546 -2.94 -7.56 30.57
CA LEU A 546 -2.37 -8.77 29.95
C LEU A 546 -3.40 -9.46 29.04
N VAL A 547 -4.65 -9.57 29.49
CA VAL A 547 -5.76 -10.06 28.65
C VAL A 547 -5.99 -9.13 27.46
N GLY A 548 -5.98 -7.81 27.69
CA GLY A 548 -6.09 -6.80 26.63
C GLY A 548 -4.96 -6.88 25.61
N ILE A 549 -3.71 -7.12 26.03
CA ILE A 549 -2.56 -7.31 25.16
C ILE A 549 -2.76 -8.55 24.28
N VAL A 550 -3.13 -9.69 24.86
CA VAL A 550 -3.38 -10.93 24.10
C VAL A 550 -4.46 -10.71 23.05
N LEU A 551 -5.62 -10.15 23.45
CA LEU A 551 -6.72 -9.85 22.53
C LEU A 551 -6.36 -8.76 21.51
N GLY A 552 -5.51 -7.81 21.88
CA GLY A 552 -5.01 -6.74 21.02
C GLY A 552 -4.02 -7.26 19.98
N LEU A 553 -3.17 -8.22 20.32
CA LEU A 553 -2.28 -8.87 19.35
C LEU A 553 -3.09 -9.71 18.35
N VAL A 554 -4.07 -10.47 18.84
CA VAL A 554 -4.96 -11.27 17.96
C VAL A 554 -5.78 -10.36 17.04
N SER A 555 -6.45 -9.34 17.59
CA SER A 555 -7.24 -8.41 16.79
C SER A 555 -6.37 -7.54 15.89
N GLY A 556 -5.18 -7.14 16.35
CA GLY A 556 -4.16 -6.44 15.58
C GLY A 556 -3.66 -7.24 14.38
N PHE A 557 -3.45 -8.55 14.53
CA PHE A 557 -3.09 -9.44 13.43
C PHE A 557 -4.17 -9.46 12.34
N TYR A 558 -5.45 -9.65 12.71
CA TYR A 558 -6.54 -9.60 11.73
C TYR A 558 -6.72 -8.22 11.11
N LEU A 559 -6.57 -7.16 11.91
CA LEU A 559 -6.62 -5.78 11.43
C LEU A 559 -5.50 -5.50 10.43
N HIS A 560 -4.27 -5.95 10.69
CA HIS A 560 -3.14 -5.86 9.77
C HIS A 560 -3.41 -6.60 8.46
N GLN A 561 -3.88 -7.84 8.51
CA GLN A 561 -4.23 -8.62 7.31
C GLN A 561 -5.33 -7.97 6.48
N PHE A 562 -6.30 -7.34 7.15
CA PHE A 562 -7.34 -6.56 6.45
C PHE A 562 -6.76 -5.30 5.81
N LEU A 563 -5.94 -4.55 6.55
CA LEU A 563 -5.34 -3.29 6.10
C LEU A 563 -4.38 -3.48 4.92
N ILE A 564 -3.53 -4.50 4.95
CA ILE A 564 -2.53 -4.71 3.91
C ILE A 564 -3.17 -4.96 2.54
N GLN A 565 -4.33 -5.62 2.50
CA GLN A 565 -5.10 -5.85 1.27
C GLN A 565 -5.70 -4.55 0.72
N MET A 566 -6.10 -3.64 1.61
CA MET A 566 -6.78 -2.39 1.25
C MET A 566 -5.79 -1.27 0.87
N ILE A 567 -4.61 -1.27 1.48
CA ILE A 567 -3.56 -0.25 1.27
C ILE A 567 -2.69 -0.59 0.05
N SER A 568 -2.50 -1.87 -0.26
CA SER A 568 -1.68 -2.37 -1.38
C SER A 568 -2.17 -1.80 -2.73
N PRO A 569 -1.34 -0.99 -3.42
CA PRO A 569 -1.66 -0.50 -4.77
C PRO A 569 -1.90 -1.63 -5.76
N ALA A 570 -2.53 -1.33 -6.90
CA ALA A 570 -2.81 -2.31 -7.94
C ALA A 570 -1.53 -3.02 -8.43
N THR A 571 -0.42 -2.30 -8.57
CA THR A 571 0.85 -2.80 -9.11
C THR A 571 1.79 -3.40 -8.07
N ILE A 572 1.49 -3.30 -6.77
CA ILE A 572 2.39 -3.71 -5.69
C ILE A 572 1.67 -4.69 -4.76
N LEU A 573 2.28 -5.83 -4.49
CA LEU A 573 1.87 -6.74 -3.42
C LEU A 573 2.76 -6.50 -2.20
N PHE A 574 2.17 -6.29 -1.03
CA PHE A 574 2.93 -6.23 0.22
C PHE A 574 3.03 -7.61 0.86
N TYR A 575 4.11 -7.85 1.60
CA TYR A 575 4.33 -9.14 2.22
C TYR A 575 3.49 -9.30 3.51
N PRO A 576 2.59 -10.29 3.61
CA PRO A 576 1.65 -10.38 4.72
C PRO A 576 2.26 -10.88 6.03
N GLN A 577 3.47 -11.45 6.02
CA GLN A 577 4.09 -11.90 7.27
C GLN A 577 4.87 -10.76 7.92
N VAL A 578 4.77 -10.69 9.24
CA VAL A 578 5.39 -9.65 10.07
C VAL A 578 6.54 -10.22 10.88
N GLY A 579 7.55 -9.39 11.14
CA GLY A 579 8.67 -9.72 12.02
C GLY A 579 8.23 -9.87 13.49
N TRP A 580 9.09 -10.48 14.31
CA TRP A 580 8.84 -10.68 15.74
C TRP A 580 8.72 -9.35 16.52
N GLU A 581 9.41 -8.31 16.05
CA GLU A 581 9.31 -6.93 16.59
C GLU A 581 7.86 -6.43 16.67
N VAL A 582 7.00 -6.79 15.71
CA VAL A 582 5.60 -6.34 15.65
C VAL A 582 4.78 -6.91 16.81
N TYR A 583 5.18 -8.06 17.38
CA TYR A 583 4.55 -8.64 18.56
C TYR A 583 5.14 -8.07 19.85
N VAL A 584 6.46 -7.85 19.90
CA VAL A 584 7.16 -7.46 21.13
C VAL A 584 6.99 -5.98 21.46
N ILE A 585 7.05 -5.08 20.46
CA ILE A 585 7.00 -3.63 20.70
C ILE A 585 5.69 -3.20 21.38
N PRO A 586 4.48 -3.63 20.95
CA PRO A 586 3.25 -3.25 21.63
C PRO A 586 3.18 -3.75 23.09
N VAL A 587 3.65 -4.99 23.34
CA VAL A 587 3.72 -5.58 24.68
C VAL A 587 4.65 -4.77 25.58
N ALA A 588 5.85 -4.44 25.08
CA ALA A 588 6.83 -3.63 25.77
C ALA A 588 6.29 -2.22 26.05
N ALA A 589 5.67 -1.57 25.06
CA ALA A 589 5.09 -0.23 25.21
C ALA A 589 4.05 -0.19 26.33
N VAL A 590 3.07 -1.11 26.33
CA VAL A 590 2.05 -1.16 27.39
C VAL A 590 2.67 -1.49 28.75
N SER A 591 3.63 -2.41 28.81
CA SER A 591 4.30 -2.78 30.06
C SER A 591 5.10 -1.63 30.66
N ILE A 592 5.79 -0.85 29.82
CA ILE A 592 6.51 0.36 30.22
C ILE A 592 5.53 1.41 30.75
N ILE A 593 4.43 1.67 30.03
CA ILE A 593 3.41 2.65 30.46
C ILE A 593 2.82 2.25 31.82
N LEU A 594 2.45 0.97 32.01
CA LEU A 594 1.92 0.47 33.29
C LEU A 594 2.94 0.62 34.43
N THR A 595 4.21 0.36 34.15
CA THR A 595 5.28 0.49 35.15
C THR A 595 5.48 1.94 35.57
N LEU A 596 5.52 2.87 34.60
CA LEU A 596 5.64 4.32 34.86
C LEU A 596 4.45 4.85 35.65
N LEU A 597 3.22 4.46 35.27
CA LEU A 597 2.02 4.84 36.01
C LEU A 597 1.99 4.24 37.43
N GLY A 598 2.50 3.01 37.60
CA GLY A 598 2.63 2.38 38.91
C GLY A 598 3.55 3.16 39.85
N PHE A 599 4.69 3.64 39.33
CA PHE A 599 5.59 4.51 40.08
C PHE A 599 4.93 5.85 40.44
N PHE A 600 4.23 6.48 39.47
CA PHE A 600 3.50 7.72 39.68
C PHE A 600 2.44 7.58 40.80
N VAL A 601 1.65 6.52 40.77
CA VAL A 601 0.64 6.24 41.80
C VAL A 601 1.27 5.96 43.16
N ASN A 602 2.36 5.18 43.23
CA ASN A 602 3.06 4.93 44.50
C ASN A 602 3.52 6.25 45.12
N HIS A 603 4.06 7.17 44.32
CA HIS A 603 4.46 8.49 44.78
C HIS A 603 3.27 9.31 45.28
N HIS A 604 2.14 9.26 44.58
CA HIS A 604 0.92 9.93 44.99
C HIS A 604 0.39 9.38 46.32
N LEU A 605 0.26 8.04 46.45
CA LEU A 605 -0.24 7.37 47.66
C LEU A 605 0.64 7.56 48.90
N ARG A 606 1.94 7.83 48.73
CA ARG A 606 2.83 8.20 49.84
C ARG A 606 2.43 9.51 50.49
N LYS A 607 1.91 10.46 49.72
CA LYS A 607 1.56 11.83 50.15
C LYS A 607 0.14 11.99 50.66
N VAL A 608 -0.72 10.99 50.47
CA VAL A 608 -2.12 11.04 50.91
C VAL A 608 -2.18 10.96 52.45
N ASP A 609 -2.81 11.97 53.08
CA ASP A 609 -3.09 11.97 54.51
C ASP A 609 -4.17 10.93 54.83
N MET A 610 -3.80 9.97 55.66
CA MET A 610 -4.65 8.84 56.01
C MET A 610 -5.80 9.23 56.94
N LEU A 611 -5.60 10.24 57.78
CA LEU A 611 -6.59 10.66 58.75
C LEU A 611 -7.72 11.44 58.07
N GLU A 612 -7.40 12.24 57.05
CA GLU A 612 -8.38 12.98 56.27
C GLU A 612 -9.28 12.06 55.44
N ALA A 613 -8.72 11.00 54.85
CA ALA A 613 -9.48 10.01 54.08
C ALA A 613 -10.45 9.17 54.93
N LEU A 614 -10.26 9.11 56.26
CA LEU A 614 -11.13 8.42 57.21
C LEU A 614 -12.15 9.36 57.89
N LYS A 615 -11.93 10.67 57.90
CA LYS A 615 -12.75 11.68 58.60
C LYS A 615 -14.03 12.11 57.87
N SER A 616 -14.22 11.82 56.59
CA SER A 616 -15.31 12.36 55.76
C SER A 616 -16.72 11.78 56.03
N VAL A 617 -16.99 11.26 57.23
CA VAL A 617 -18.28 10.67 57.62
C VAL A 617 -18.84 11.26 58.93
N GLU A 618 -18.20 12.26 59.53
CA GLU A 618 -18.83 13.05 60.62
C GLU A 618 -19.37 14.39 60.12
#